data_AF-A0A6V7JK43-F1
#
_entry.id   AF-A0A6V7JK43-F1
#
_cell.length_a   1.000
_cell.length_b   1.000
_cell.length_c   1.000
_cell.angle_alpha   90.00
_cell.angle_beta   90.00
_cell.angle_gamma   90.00
#
_symmetry.space_group_name_H-M   'P 1'
#
loop_
_entity.id
_entity.type
_entity.pdbx_description
1 polymer ?
#
loop_
_entity_poly.entity_id
_entity_poly.type
_entity_poly.pdbx_seq_one_letter_code
_entity_poly.pdbx_strand_id
1 'polypeptide(L)'
;NCYIENDTDYEAVFTNASIPITHLFLNGPVSATAINIINKNCSSKLIELIIASYAPGIMDDQLLFSIAEAFPKLVALGLGECEIT
;
A
#
# COMPACT_ATOMS: atom_id res chain seq x y z
N ASN A 1 -3.42 -5.07 19.65
CA ASN A 1 -3.74 -4.10 18.58
C ASN A 1 -2.47 -3.73 17.85
N CYS A 2 -2.39 -4.05 16.56
CA CYS A 2 -1.33 -3.56 15.69
C CYS A 2 -1.78 -2.18 15.19
N TYR A 3 -1.29 -1.12 15.84
CA TYR A 3 -1.43 0.23 15.31
C TYR A 3 -0.19 0.51 14.46
N ILE A 4 -0.41 1.13 13.29
CA ILE A 4 0.66 1.64 12.44
C ILE A 4 0.78 3.13 12.78
N GLU A 5 1.83 3.47 13.52
CA GLU A 5 2.13 4.84 13.96
C GLU A 5 3.14 5.53 13.03
N ASN A 6 3.95 4.75 12.32
CA ASN A 6 4.94 5.25 11.37
C ASN A 6 5.12 4.29 10.18
N ASP A 7 5.77 4.76 9.10
CA ASP A 7 5.93 3.98 7.87
C ASP A 7 6.68 2.65 8.06
N THR A 8 7.56 2.54 9.06
CA THR A 8 8.33 1.30 9.30
C THR A 8 7.49 0.20 9.95
N ASP A 9 6.37 0.55 10.58
CA ASP A 9 5.47 -0.44 11.16
C ASP A 9 4.82 -1.32 10.08
N TYR A 10 4.68 -0.80 8.84
CA TYR A 10 4.23 -1.58 7.69
C TYR A 10 5.17 -2.77 7.43
N GLU A 11 6.49 -2.57 7.53
CA GLU A 11 7.46 -3.64 7.29
C GLU A 11 7.28 -4.80 8.27
N ALA A 12 7.05 -4.48 9.56
CA ALA A 12 6.80 -5.48 10.59
C ALA A 12 5.51 -6.26 10.35
N VAL A 13 4.46 -5.61 9.85
CA VAL A 13 3.17 -6.24 9.53
C VAL A 13 3.30 -7.20 8.35
N PHE A 14 3.90 -6.76 7.24
CA PHE A 14 3.97 -7.56 6.01
C PHE A 14 5.01 -8.67 6.09
N THR A 15 6.15 -8.44 6.73
CA THR A 15 7.22 -9.45 6.86
C THR A 15 6.80 -10.61 7.75
N ASN A 16 6.03 -10.35 8.81
CA ASN A 16 5.62 -11.37 9.78
C ASN A 16 4.25 -12.00 9.47
N ALA A 17 3.64 -11.67 8.34
CA ALA A 17 2.34 -12.21 7.95
C ALA A 17 2.48 -13.71 7.63
N SER A 18 1.92 -14.57 8.48
CA SER A 18 1.91 -16.03 8.29
C SER A 18 0.97 -16.49 7.17
N ILE A 19 0.06 -15.62 6.74
CA ILE A 19 -0.94 -15.86 5.69
C ILE A 19 -0.77 -14.77 4.62
N PRO A 20 -0.82 -15.13 3.32
CA PRO A 20 -0.73 -14.13 2.27
C PRO A 20 -1.92 -13.16 2.31
N ILE A 21 -1.60 -11.87 2.40
CA ILE A 21 -2.59 -10.80 2.36
C ILE A 21 -3.12 -10.68 0.92
N THR A 22 -4.45 -10.66 0.79
CA THR A 22 -5.16 -10.56 -0.50
C THR A 22 -5.99 -9.30 -0.63
N HIS A 23 -6.43 -8.71 0.48
CA HIS A 23 -7.20 -7.47 0.51
C HIS A 23 -6.60 -6.57 1.58
N LEU A 24 -6.27 -5.34 1.23
CA LEU A 24 -5.62 -4.39 2.12
C LEU A 24 -6.34 -3.04 2.09
N PHE A 25 -6.76 -2.58 3.27
CA PHE A 25 -7.37 -1.26 3.47
C PHE A 25 -6.49 -0.44 4.40
N LEU A 26 -6.04 0.72 3.92
CA LEU A 26 -5.18 1.65 4.65
C LEU A 26 -6.00 2.89 5.00
N ASN A 27 -6.39 3.00 6.27
CA ASN A 27 -7.30 4.04 6.77
C ASN A 27 -6.60 5.37 7.12
N GLY A 28 -5.27 5.43 7.08
CA GLY A 28 -4.47 6.60 7.45
C GLY A 28 -3.88 7.33 6.24
N PRO A 29 -3.23 8.49 6.46
CA PRO A 29 -2.43 9.13 5.43
C PRO A 29 -1.25 8.21 5.08
N VAL A 30 -1.24 7.70 3.86
CA VAL A 30 -0.19 6.81 3.35
C VAL A 30 0.82 7.64 2.57
N SER A 31 2.11 7.47 2.88
CA SER A 31 3.21 8.12 2.18
C SER A 31 3.74 7.27 1.02
N ALA A 32 4.54 7.87 0.13
CA ALA A 32 5.30 7.11 -0.88
C ALA A 32 6.23 6.06 -0.24
N THR A 33 6.84 6.37 0.91
CA THR A 33 7.70 5.43 1.65
C THR A 33 6.92 4.21 2.11
N ALA A 34 5.72 4.40 2.66
CA ALA A 34 4.84 3.31 3.05
C ALA A 34 4.47 2.43 1.84
N ILE A 35 4.10 3.03 0.70
CA ILE A 35 3.80 2.29 -0.53
C ILE A 35 5.00 1.45 -0.99
N ASN A 36 6.20 2.02 -0.96
CA ASN A 36 7.42 1.27 -1.32
C ASN A 36 7.67 0.07 -0.38
N ILE A 37 7.42 0.25 0.92
CA ILE A 37 7.52 -0.84 1.90
C ILE A 37 6.47 -1.92 1.63
N ILE A 38 5.24 -1.53 1.31
CA ILE A 38 4.14 -2.43 0.93
C ILE A 38 4.51 -3.20 -0.33
N ASN A 39 4.92 -2.52 -1.39
CA ASN A 39 5.31 -3.13 -2.67
C ASN A 39 6.43 -4.16 -2.51
N LYS A 40 7.39 -3.91 -1.60
CA LYS A 40 8.52 -4.80 -1.36
C LYS A 40 8.17 -6.01 -0.48
N ASN A 41 7.35 -5.81 0.54
CA ASN A 41 7.17 -6.81 1.61
C ASN A 41 5.82 -7.53 1.58
N CYS A 42 4.80 -6.95 0.93
CA CYS A 42 3.50 -7.59 0.82
C CYS A 42 3.54 -8.71 -0.23
N SER A 43 2.72 -9.74 -0.02
CA SER A 43 2.60 -10.84 -0.98
C SER A 43 2.11 -10.34 -2.34
N SER A 44 2.68 -10.88 -3.42
CA SER A 44 2.21 -10.67 -4.81
C SER A 44 0.80 -11.19 -5.09
N LYS A 45 0.14 -11.80 -4.09
CA LYS A 45 -1.24 -12.28 -4.13
C LYS A 45 -2.28 -11.22 -3.77
N LEU A 46 -1.88 -9.96 -3.63
CA LEU A 46 -2.81 -8.86 -3.38
C LEU A 46 -3.79 -8.71 -4.56
N ILE A 47 -5.08 -8.70 -4.26
CA ILE A 47 -6.21 -8.63 -5.20
C ILE A 47 -6.86 -7.25 -5.12
N GLU A 48 -6.97 -6.69 -3.92
CA GLU A 48 -7.56 -5.37 -3.70
C GLU A 48 -6.66 -4.53 -2.76
N LEU A 49 -6.41 -3.29 -3.17
CA LEU A 49 -5.73 -2.28 -2.37
C LEU A 49 -6.58 -1.02 -2.31
N ILE A 50 -6.91 -0.58 -1.10
CA ILE A 50 -7.62 0.67 -0.87
C ILE A 50 -6.77 1.57 0.02
N ILE A 51 -6.48 2.78 -0.45
CA ILE A 51 -5.77 3.84 0.25
C ILE A 51 -6.77 4.95 0.52
N ALA A 52 -7.15 5.15 1.78
CA ALA A 52 -8.18 6.13 2.14
C ALA A 52 -7.69 7.58 2.02
N SER A 53 -6.39 7.82 2.22
CA SER A 53 -5.74 9.11 2.05
C SER A 53 -4.28 8.90 1.66
N TYR A 54 -3.79 9.65 0.68
CA TYR A 54 -2.37 9.69 0.33
C TYR A 54 -1.81 11.07 0.69
N ALA A 55 -0.84 11.08 1.61
CA ALA A 55 -0.20 12.30 2.06
C ALA A 55 1.16 12.01 2.73
N PRO A 56 2.10 12.97 2.70
CA PRO A 56 2.04 14.22 1.94
C PRO A 56 2.40 14.01 0.46
N GLY A 57 1.95 14.93 -0.39
CA GLY A 57 2.40 15.03 -1.79
C GLY A 57 1.39 14.54 -2.82
N ILE A 58 1.87 14.45 -4.05
CA ILE A 58 1.13 14.00 -5.23
C ILE A 58 1.57 12.56 -5.54
N MET A 59 0.62 11.72 -5.87
CA MET A 59 0.88 10.37 -6.35
C MET A 59 1.17 10.44 -7.85
N ASP A 60 2.43 10.29 -8.23
CA ASP A 60 2.83 10.29 -9.63
C ASP A 60 2.58 8.95 -10.31
N ASP A 61 2.58 8.97 -11.65
CA ASP A 61 2.49 7.79 -12.49
C ASP A 61 3.50 6.70 -12.11
N GLN A 62 4.73 7.05 -11.73
CA GLN A 62 5.75 6.05 -11.40
C GLN A 62 5.39 5.26 -10.15
N LEU A 63 4.86 5.92 -9.13
CA LEU A 63 4.40 5.27 -7.91
C LEU A 63 3.20 4.36 -8.20
N LEU A 64 2.25 4.81 -9.03
CA LEU A 64 1.12 3.98 -9.48
C LEU A 64 1.58 2.75 -10.26
N PHE A 65 2.50 2.92 -11.21
CA PHE A 65 3.08 1.79 -11.95
C PHE A 65 3.81 0.82 -11.03
N SER A 66 4.53 1.31 -10.03
CA SER A 66 5.23 0.45 -9.07
C SER A 66 4.27 -0.46 -8.27
N ILE A 67 3.06 0.02 -7.95
CA ILE A 67 2.01 -0.78 -7.31
C ILE A 67 1.53 -1.88 -8.26
N ALA A 68 1.25 -1.51 -9.51
CA ALA A 68 0.79 -2.47 -10.52
C ALA A 68 1.82 -3.57 -10.81
N GLU A 69 3.11 -3.22 -10.85
CA GLU A 69 4.21 -4.17 -11.02
C GLU A 69 4.37 -5.10 -9.80
N ALA A 70 4.25 -4.56 -8.58
CA ALA A 70 4.38 -5.34 -7.35
C ALA A 70 3.23 -6.37 -7.18
N PHE A 71 2.03 -6.03 -7.66
CA PHE A 71 0.82 -6.83 -7.44
C PHE A 71 0.16 -7.26 -8.77
N PRO A 72 0.70 -8.27 -9.47
CA PRO A 72 0.17 -8.71 -10.77
C PRO A 72 -1.22 -9.38 -10.70
N LYS A 73 -1.77 -9.56 -9.49
CA LYS A 73 -3.12 -10.08 -9.25
C LYS A 73 -4.10 -8.99 -8.80
N LEU A 74 -3.66 -7.74 -8.72
CA LEU A 74 -4.49 -6.62 -8.32
C LEU A 74 -5.58 -6.39 -9.38
N VAL A 75 -6.83 -6.42 -8.95
CA VAL A 75 -8.01 -6.17 -9.80
C VAL A 75 -8.76 -4.91 -9.38
N ALA A 76 -8.51 -4.42 -8.17
CA ALA A 76 -9.13 -3.22 -7.61
C ALA A 76 -8.08 -2.37 -6.89
N LEU A 77 -8.03 -1.09 -7.26
CA LEU A 77 -7.26 -0.05 -6.60
C LEU A 77 -8.21 1.11 -6.27
N GLY A 78 -8.38 1.41 -4.99
CA GLY A 78 -9.16 2.54 -4.50
C GLY A 78 -8.23 3.61 -3.92
N LEU A 79 -8.35 4.83 -4.42
CA LEU A 79 -7.56 5.98 -3.95
C LEU A 79 -8.53 7.06 -3.47
N GLY A 80 -8.47 7.37 -2.18
CA GLY A 80 -9.21 8.46 -1.54
C GLY A 80 -8.26 9.58 -1.12
N GLU A 81 -8.81 10.80 -1.02
CA GLU A 81 -8.10 12.01 -0.54
C GLU A 81 -6.64 12.06 -1.03
N CYS A 82 -6.46 12.05 -2.36
CA CYS A 82 -5.17 12.05 -3.04
C CYS A 82 -5.20 12.96 -4.28
N GLU A 83 -4.04 13.50 -4.66
CA GLU A 83 -3.81 14.17 -5.94
C GLU A 83 -2.95 13.27 -6.84
N ILE A 84 -3.28 13.17 -8.13
CA ILE A 84 -2.59 12.31 -9.10
C ILE A 84 -2.17 13.15 -10.31
N THR A 85 -0.95 12.93 -10.84
CA THR A 85 -0.42 13.63 -12.03
C THR A 85 0.22 12.70 -13.04
#